data_AF-A0A950EBY3-F1
#
_entry.id   AF-A0A950EBY3-F1
#
_cell.length_a   1.000
_cell.length_b   1.000
_cell.length_c   1.000
_cell.angle_alpha   90.00
_cell.angle_beta   90.00
_cell.angle_gamma   90.00
#
_symmetry.space_group_name_H-M   'P 1'
#
loop_
_entity.id
_entity.type
_entity.pdbx_description
1 polymer ?
#
loop_
_entity_poly.entity_id
_entity_poly.type
_entity_poly.pdbx_seq_one_letter_code
_entity_poly.pdbx_strand_id
1 'polypeptide(L)'
;MKASVIKFFADPEACLSALQKGRIDAVVYDRPLLLWQVHERFSGSIRVVERTFDPQAYAIAVPQGSALRMSINLALLDAIRSDWWQETLHQYLGPT
;
A
#
# COMPACT_ATOMS: atom_id res chain seq x y z
N MET A 1 -20.58 8.18 -20.80
CA MET A 1 -20.40 7.60 -19.46
C MET A 1 -20.25 6.09 -19.62
N LYS A 2 -19.03 5.52 -19.52
CA LYS A 2 -18.89 4.06 -19.45
C LYS A 2 -19.50 3.61 -18.13
N ALA A 3 -20.38 2.62 -18.16
CA ALA A 3 -20.79 1.94 -16.93
C ALA A 3 -19.55 1.29 -16.33
N SER A 4 -19.13 1.74 -15.15
CA SER A 4 -18.02 1.14 -14.41
C SER A 4 -18.49 -0.20 -13.86
N VAL A 5 -18.27 -1.28 -14.61
CA VAL A 5 -18.50 -2.63 -14.12
C VAL A 5 -17.37 -2.98 -13.16
N ILE A 6 -17.71 -3.04 -11.87
CA ILE A 6 -16.76 -3.47 -10.83
C ILE A 6 -16.56 -4.98 -10.95
N LYS A 7 -15.30 -5.40 -11.00
CA LYS A 7 -14.90 -6.81 -11.00
C LYS A 7 -14.04 -7.07 -9.77
N PHE A 8 -14.38 -8.11 -9.03
CA PHE A 8 -13.57 -8.59 -7.92
C PHE A 8 -12.68 -9.73 -8.40
N PHE A 9 -11.46 -9.78 -7.90
CA PHE A 9 -10.50 -10.86 -8.12
C PHE A 9 -10.13 -11.48 -6.76
N ALA A 10 -9.53 -12.67 -6.79
CA ALA A 10 -9.17 -13.40 -5.57
C ALA A 10 -8.07 -12.71 -4.74
N ASP A 11 -7.13 -12.06 -5.42
CA ASP A 11 -5.97 -11.41 -4.81
C ASP A 11 -5.48 -10.21 -5.66
N PRO A 12 -4.61 -9.35 -5.10
CA PRO A 12 -4.14 -8.16 -5.81
C PRO A 12 -3.25 -8.49 -7.04
N GLU A 13 -2.56 -9.63 -7.04
CA GLU A 13 -1.73 -10.04 -8.18
C GLU A 13 -2.58 -10.40 -9.40
N ALA A 14 -3.73 -11.06 -9.18
CA ALA A 14 -4.71 -11.34 -10.20
C ALA A 14 -5.31 -10.03 -10.78
N CYS A 15 -5.59 -9.03 -9.94
CA CYS A 15 -6.00 -7.70 -10.37
C CYS A 15 -4.95 -7.04 -11.28
N LEU A 16 -3.69 -6.98 -10.83
CA LEU A 16 -2.60 -6.36 -11.59
C LEU A 16 -2.33 -7.09 -12.91
N SER A 17 -2.40 -8.42 -12.91
CA SER A 17 -2.29 -9.22 -14.13
C SER A 17 -3.43 -8.95 -15.12
N ALA A 18 -4.64 -8.71 -14.63
CA ALA A 18 -5.78 -8.34 -15.48
C ALA A 18 -5.61 -6.92 -16.06
N LEU A 19 -5.07 -6.00 -15.27
CA LEU A 19 -4.72 -4.64 -15.70
C LEU A 19 -3.65 -4.66 -16.79
N GLN A 20 -2.55 -5.39 -16.57
CA GLN A 20 -1.47 -5.53 -17.55
C GLN A 20 -1.95 -6.12 -18.89
N LYS A 21 -2.93 -7.04 -18.83
CA LYS A 21 -3.56 -7.67 -20.01
C LYS A 21 -4.68 -6.83 -20.64
N GLY A 22 -4.94 -5.61 -20.16
CA GLY A 22 -5.97 -4.71 -20.69
C GLY A 22 -7.41 -5.19 -20.47
N ARG A 23 -7.65 -6.09 -19.50
CA ARG A 23 -9.00 -6.63 -19.20
C ARG A 23 -9.83 -5.73 -18.29
N ILE A 24 -9.15 -4.79 -17.63
CA ILE A 24 -9.69 -3.76 -16.76
C ILE A 24 -8.88 -2.48 -17.00
N ASP A 25 -9.49 -1.32 -16.74
CA ASP A 25 -8.87 -0.01 -16.97
C ASP A 25 -8.10 0.50 -15.73
N ALA A 26 -8.47 0.06 -14.52
CA ALA A 26 -7.87 0.50 -13.27
C ALA A 26 -8.07 -0.53 -12.14
N VAL A 27 -7.23 -0.44 -11.11
CA VAL A 27 -7.34 -1.20 -9.84
C VAL A 27 -7.38 -0.20 -8.70
N VAL A 28 -8.26 -0.45 -7.73
CA VAL A 28 -8.32 0.30 -6.47
C VAL A 28 -7.96 -0.66 -5.34
N TYR A 29 -6.89 -0.35 -4.63
CA TYR A 29 -6.39 -1.16 -3.52
C TYR A 29 -5.43 -0.34 -2.64
N ASP A 30 -4.94 -0.92 -1.56
CA ASP A 30 -4.01 -0.28 -0.63
C ASP A 30 -2.72 0.15 -1.33
N ARG A 31 -2.36 1.42 -1.20
CA ARG A 31 -1.21 2.02 -1.88
C ARG A 31 0.11 1.31 -1.54
N PRO A 32 0.48 1.04 -0.28
CA PRO A 32 1.75 0.38 0.02
C PRO A 32 1.85 -1.03 -0.60
N LEU A 33 0.75 -1.79 -0.58
CA LEU A 33 0.70 -3.12 -1.19
C LEU A 33 0.82 -3.05 -2.72
N LEU A 34 0.15 -2.07 -3.35
CA LEU A 34 0.28 -1.84 -4.79
C LEU A 34 1.70 -1.41 -5.18
N LEU A 35 2.32 -0.49 -4.44
CA LEU A 35 3.68 -0.05 -4.70
C LEU A 35 4.67 -1.21 -4.60
N TRP A 36 4.57 -2.02 -3.53
CA TRP A 36 5.41 -3.20 -3.37
C TRP A 36 5.22 -4.22 -4.50
N GLN A 37 3.98 -4.57 -4.85
CA GLN A 37 3.74 -5.54 -5.93
C GLN A 37 4.21 -5.03 -7.30
N VAL A 38 3.96 -3.74 -7.59
CA VAL A 38 4.41 -3.14 -8.84
C VAL A 38 5.93 -3.09 -8.89
N HIS A 39 6.58 -2.68 -7.80
CA HIS A 39 8.04 -2.66 -7.69
C HIS A 39 8.65 -4.06 -7.93
N GLU A 40 8.10 -5.09 -7.28
CA GLU A 40 8.63 -6.46 -7.35
C GLU A 40 8.38 -7.17 -8.69
N ARG A 41 7.19 -7.01 -9.30
CA ARG A 41 6.73 -7.90 -10.38
C ARG A 41 6.19 -7.21 -11.63
N PHE A 42 5.82 -5.93 -11.55
CA PHE A 42 5.18 -5.21 -12.66
C PHE A 42 5.92 -3.92 -13.07
N SER A 43 7.17 -3.77 -12.64
CA SER A 43 7.98 -2.59 -12.88
C SER A 43 8.06 -2.27 -14.37
N GLY A 44 7.84 -1.00 -14.73
CA GLY A 44 7.80 -0.52 -16.12
C GLY A 44 6.52 -0.85 -16.91
N SER A 45 5.62 -1.70 -16.41
CA SER A 45 4.37 -2.07 -17.10
C SER A 45 3.10 -1.51 -16.46
N ILE A 46 3.13 -1.30 -15.14
CA ILE A 46 2.03 -0.72 -14.36
C ILE A 46 2.55 0.48 -13.59
N ARG A 47 1.71 1.50 -13.41
CA ARG A 47 2.02 2.68 -12.60
C ARG A 47 0.94 2.91 -11.56
N VAL A 48 1.36 3.19 -10.33
CA VAL A 48 0.48 3.65 -9.25
C VAL A 48 0.34 5.17 -9.36
N VAL A 49 -0.88 5.68 -9.38
CA VAL A 49 -1.15 7.13 -9.39
C VAL A 49 -1.04 7.72 -7.99
N GLU A 50 -0.67 9.00 -7.87
CA GLU A 50 -0.51 9.68 -6.57
C GLU A 50 -1.81 9.85 -5.79
N ARG A 51 -2.95 9.91 -6.49
CA ARG A 51 -4.25 10.18 -5.87
C ARG A 51 -4.68 9.04 -4.96
N THR A 52 -4.86 9.34 -3.68
CA THR A 52 -5.49 8.46 -2.69
C THR A 52 -6.96 8.84 -2.54
N PHE A 53 -7.84 7.83 -2.41
CA PHE A 53 -9.28 8.05 -2.21
C PHE A 53 -9.64 8.07 -0.73
N ASP A 54 -9.02 7.19 0.06
CA ASP A 54 -9.24 7.07 1.49
C ASP A 54 -7.90 6.83 2.20
N PRO A 55 -7.39 7.78 3.02
CA PRO A 55 -6.16 7.60 3.78
C PRO A 55 -6.33 6.50 4.84
N GLN A 56 -5.60 5.38 4.67
CA GLN A 56 -5.58 4.29 5.64
C GLN A 56 -4.39 4.44 6.60
N ALA A 57 -4.67 4.54 7.90
CA ALA A 57 -3.64 4.57 8.94
C ALA A 57 -3.44 3.16 9.52
N TYR A 58 -2.30 2.53 9.20
CA TYR A 58 -1.92 1.25 9.81
C TYR A 58 -1.52 1.45 11.28
N ALA A 59 -1.94 0.52 12.14
CA ALA A 59 -1.72 0.60 13.58
C ALA A 59 -1.31 -0.74 14.16
N ILE A 60 -0.60 -0.68 15.29
CA ILE A 60 -0.30 -1.86 16.12
C ILE A 60 -1.41 -1.98 17.17
N ALA A 61 -2.21 -3.04 17.09
CA ALA A 61 -3.27 -3.29 18.06
C ALA A 61 -2.71 -3.86 19.36
N VAL A 62 -3.18 -3.34 20.50
CA VAL A 62 -2.86 -3.84 21.84
C VAL A 62 -4.15 -3.97 22.67
N PRO A 63 -4.18 -4.86 23.68
CA PRO A 63 -5.33 -4.98 24.56
C PRO A 63 -5.71 -3.63 25.20
N GLN A 64 -7.02 -3.41 25.38
CA GLN A 64 -7.52 -2.20 26.03
C GLN A 64 -6.93 -2.09 27.45
N GLY A 65 -6.45 -0.88 27.81
CA GLY A 65 -5.80 -0.64 29.10
C GLY A 65 -4.36 -1.13 29.20
N SER A 66 -3.78 -1.71 28.13
CA SER A 66 -2.39 -2.15 28.14
C SER A 66 -1.43 -0.99 28.38
N ALA A 67 -0.52 -1.17 29.35
CA ALA A 67 0.58 -0.23 29.61
C ALA A 67 1.54 -0.10 28.41
N LEU A 68 1.55 -1.09 27.50
CA LEU A 68 2.39 -1.09 26.29
C LEU A 68 1.97 -0.02 25.27
N ARG A 69 0.71 0.45 25.33
CA ARG A 69 0.22 1.44 24.37
C ARG A 69 1.10 2.69 24.33
N MET A 70 1.52 3.18 25.49
CA MET A 70 2.34 4.39 25.57
C MET A 70 3.76 4.16 25.05
N SER A 71 4.42 3.08 25.50
CA SER A 71 5.80 2.79 25.11
C SER A 71 5.92 2.49 23.62
N ILE A 72 4.95 1.76 23.04
CA ILE A 72 4.89 1.50 21.59
C ILE A 72 4.69 2.81 20.82
N ASN A 73 3.76 3.68 21.26
CA ASN A 73 3.52 4.95 20.56
C ASN A 73 4.74 5.87 20.55
N LEU A 74 5.48 5.94 21.67
CA LEU A 74 6.71 6.73 21.74
C LEU A 74 7.80 6.16 20.81
N ALA A 75 8.02 4.83 20.86
CA ALA A 75 8.99 4.18 19.97
C ALA A 75 8.62 4.34 18.49
N LEU A 76 7.32 4.25 18.14
CA LEU A 76 6.84 4.48 16.79
C LEU A 76 7.10 5.93 16.34
N LEU A 77 6.88 6.92 17.21
CA LEU A 77 7.10 8.33 16.89
C LEU A 77 8.57 8.59 16.52
N ASP A 78 9.50 8.01 17.27
CA ASP A 78 10.93 8.13 17.01
C ASP A 78 11.32 7.37 15.74
N ALA A 79 10.80 6.16 15.56
CA ALA A 79 11.08 5.32 14.40
C ALA A 79 10.64 5.99 13.09
N ILE A 80 9.40 6.47 12.98
CA ILE A 80 8.87 7.03 11.73
C ILE A 80 9.55 8.33 11.30
N ARG A 81 10.22 9.03 12.25
CA ARG A 81 10.98 10.26 11.99
C ARG A 81 12.43 10.00 11.62
N SER A 82 12.91 8.77 11.80
CA SER A 82 14.29 8.40 11.50
C SER A 82 14.54 8.23 10.01
N ASP A 83 15.79 8.47 9.59
CA ASP A 83 16.23 8.20 8.22
C ASP A 83 16.07 6.73 7.85
N TRP A 84 16.32 5.82 8.82
CA TRP A 84 16.12 4.39 8.66
C TRP A 84 14.71 4.03 8.17
N TRP A 85 13.68 4.73 8.66
CA TRP A 85 12.31 4.48 8.22
C TRP A 85 12.10 4.90 6.75
N GLN A 86 12.64 6.04 6.35
CA GLN A 86 12.58 6.50 4.96
C GLN A 86 13.34 5.56 4.02
N GLU A 87 14.53 5.10 4.42
CA GLU A 87 15.32 4.10 3.70
C GLU A 87 14.56 2.77 3.56
N THR A 88 13.91 2.33 4.64
CA THR A 88 13.08 1.11 4.64
C THR A 88 11.94 1.25 3.64
N LEU A 89 11.21 2.36 3.65
CA LEU A 89 10.13 2.60 2.68
C LEU A 89 10.66 2.59 1.25
N HIS A 90 11.79 3.24 0.99
CA HIS A 90 12.41 3.26 -0.33
C HIS A 90 12.81 1.86 -0.81
N GLN A 91 13.39 1.04 0.06
CA GLN A 91 13.83 -0.31 -0.26
C GLN A 91 12.66 -1.22 -0.66
N TYR A 92 11.53 -1.11 0.03
CA TYR A 92 10.38 -2.00 -0.20
C TYR A 92 9.38 -1.45 -1.22
N LEU A 93 9.14 -0.14 -1.24
CA LEU A 93 8.10 0.48 -2.07
C LEU A 93 8.66 1.13 -3.34
N GLY A 94 9.99 1.23 -3.45
CA GLY A 94 10.68 1.95 -4.51
C GLY A 94 10.74 3.47 -4.27
N PRO A 95 11.31 4.22 -5.21
CA PRO A 95 11.30 5.68 -5.16
C PRO A 95 9.86 6.20 -5.12
N THR A 96 9.57 7.01 -4.10
CA THR A 96 8.27 7.69 -3.95
C THR A 96 8.25 8.98 -4.76
#